data_AF-A0A094KV18-F1
#
_entry.id   AF-A0A094KV18-F1
#
_cell.length_a   1.000
_cell.length_b   1.000
_cell.length_c   1.000
_cell.angle_alpha   90.00
_cell.angle_beta   90.00
_cell.angle_gamma   90.00
#
_symmetry.space_group_name_H-M   'P 1'
#
loop_
_entity.id
_entity.type
_entity.pdbx_description
1 polymer ?
#
loop_
_entity_poly.entity_id
_entity_poly.type
_entity_poly.pdbx_seq_one_letter_code
_entity_poly.pdbx_strand_id
1 'polypeptide(L)'
;MSNNSIFYEEKPSREQLHWQIEQMRYTGEPGFMNSQAARKRRKNFQGGNPCMEILLDNKGMCNLVTLVISAFIKDGILNRNKMAHVLKLLTRASYRMTNVEMELPKWNAIHKRDALIGVSMTGYQDMINLTNLSMEEQAKLLKEMKKIVNKTAKDIALIMGKNAPVLTTTVKPEGTLSQLPTVSSGVHYSHSPYYIRRVRINANDPMIHVVRELNWRMVPEVGQTEPNVKTYVVEFPVKSPKGKTKYDVTAIEQLENYKMFMENYVEHNVSITVHVRTHE
;
A
#
# COMPACT_ATOMS: atom_id res chain seq x y z
N MET A 1 15.99 15.88 -3.06
CA MET A 1 15.51 15.68 -1.67
C MET A 1 15.14 14.21 -1.51
N SER A 2 15.49 13.58 -0.39
CA SER A 2 15.24 12.16 -0.10
C SER A 2 14.77 11.97 1.34
N ASN A 3 13.98 10.92 1.58
CA ASN A 3 13.78 10.37 2.93
C ASN A 3 14.84 9.30 3.17
N ASN A 4 15.48 9.30 4.34
CA ASN A 4 16.65 8.48 4.59
C ASN A 4 16.29 7.39 5.60
N SER A 5 16.76 6.17 5.37
CA SER A 5 16.46 5.04 6.26
C SER A 5 17.72 4.30 6.69
N ILE A 6 17.71 3.78 7.91
CA ILE A 6 18.77 2.95 8.47
C ILE A 6 18.47 1.48 8.20
N PHE A 7 19.44 0.77 7.63
CA PHE A 7 19.36 -0.66 7.39
C PHE A 7 20.09 -1.39 8.50
N TYR A 8 19.32 -2.01 9.40
CA TYR A 8 19.86 -2.82 10.47
C TYR A 8 20.24 -4.22 9.95
N GLU A 9 21.55 -4.48 9.94
CA GLU A 9 22.17 -5.76 9.55
C GLU A 9 22.08 -6.84 10.63
N GLU A 10 21.91 -6.41 11.88
CA GLU A 10 21.69 -7.23 13.06
C GLU A 10 20.64 -6.58 13.96
N LYS A 11 20.21 -7.28 15.02
CA LYS A 11 19.23 -6.72 15.95
C LYS A 11 19.89 -5.52 16.66
N PRO A 12 19.35 -4.30 16.52
CA PRO A 12 19.91 -3.14 17.20
C PRO A 12 19.83 -3.28 18.72
N SER A 13 20.79 -2.65 19.40
CA SER A 13 20.77 -2.54 20.86
C SER A 13 19.56 -1.72 21.32
N ARG A 14 19.18 -1.85 22.60
CA ARG A 14 18.12 -1.02 23.19
C ARG A 14 18.43 0.47 23.09
N GLU A 15 19.69 0.84 23.26
CA GLU A 15 20.15 2.23 23.14
C GLU A 15 20.00 2.76 21.71
N GLN A 16 20.40 1.99 20.70
CA GLN A 16 20.22 2.35 19.30
C GLN A 16 18.75 2.51 18.92
N LEU A 17 17.88 1.61 19.41
CA LEU A 17 16.44 1.73 19.20
C LEU A 17 15.87 2.96 19.90
N HIS A 18 16.29 3.25 21.13
CA HIS A 18 15.84 4.42 21.86
C HIS A 18 16.20 5.70 21.10
N TRP A 19 17.47 5.82 20.69
CA TRP A 19 17.94 6.93 19.88
C TRP A 19 17.15 7.09 18.58
N GLN A 20 16.91 6.00 17.85
CA GLN A 20 16.14 6.02 16.59
C GLN A 20 14.74 6.60 16.81
N ILE A 21 14.03 6.12 17.83
CA ILE A 21 12.66 6.58 18.14
C ILE A 21 12.68 8.04 18.61
N GLU A 22 13.67 8.45 19.41
CA GLU A 22 13.85 9.85 19.79
C GLU A 22 14.04 10.77 18.58
N GLN A 23 14.83 10.36 17.57
CA GLN A 23 15.00 11.14 16.34
C GLN A 23 13.68 11.23 15.56
N MET A 24 13.00 10.08 15.38
CA MET A 24 11.73 10.01 14.66
C MET A 24 10.64 10.87 15.30
N ARG A 25 10.71 11.15 16.61
CA ARG A 25 9.75 12.04 17.28
C ARG A 25 9.74 13.45 16.71
N TYR A 26 10.88 13.94 16.21
CA TYR A 26 11.00 15.32 15.72
C TYR A 26 10.59 15.46 14.25
N THR A 27 10.90 14.46 13.41
CA THR A 27 10.77 14.58 11.95
C THR A 27 10.06 13.41 11.28
N GLY A 28 9.78 12.33 12.01
CA GLY A 28 9.34 11.04 11.46
C GLY A 28 10.49 10.21 10.87
N GLU A 29 11.73 10.71 10.91
CA GLU A 29 12.91 10.14 10.25
C GLU A 29 14.08 9.98 11.24
N PRO A 30 15.08 9.13 10.94
CA PRO A 30 15.13 8.24 9.78
C PRO A 30 14.15 7.07 9.91
N GLY A 31 13.59 6.63 8.78
CA GLY A 31 12.95 5.31 8.72
C GLY A 31 13.95 4.19 9.01
N PHE A 32 13.48 2.95 9.17
CA PHE A 32 14.38 1.81 9.34
C PHE A 32 13.87 0.55 8.66
N MET A 33 14.80 -0.37 8.38
CA MET A 33 14.51 -1.66 7.77
C MET A 33 15.44 -2.73 8.33
N ASN A 34 14.89 -3.92 8.57
CA ASN A 34 15.68 -5.09 8.94
C ASN A 34 16.24 -5.75 7.66
N SER A 35 17.50 -5.44 7.33
CA SER A 35 18.13 -5.94 6.11
C SER A 35 18.47 -7.44 6.22
N GLN A 36 18.72 -7.96 7.43
CA GLN A 36 18.89 -9.39 7.67
C GLN A 36 17.64 -10.19 7.27
N ALA A 37 16.45 -9.73 7.66
CA ALA A 37 15.19 -10.35 7.29
C ALA A 37 14.92 -10.23 5.78
N ALA A 38 15.29 -9.10 5.18
CA ALA A 38 15.17 -8.89 3.75
C ALA A 38 16.06 -9.85 2.93
N ARG A 39 17.30 -10.08 3.36
CA ARG A 39 18.23 -11.03 2.69
C ARG A 39 17.76 -12.48 2.78
N LYS A 40 17.07 -12.85 3.87
CA LYS A 40 16.42 -14.18 3.99
C LYS A 40 15.31 -14.37 2.94
N ARG A 41 14.59 -13.31 2.60
CA ARG A 41 13.53 -13.31 1.57
C ARG A 41 14.09 -13.19 0.15
N ARG A 42 15.13 -12.38 -0.03
CA ARG A 42 15.80 -12.12 -1.31
C ARG A 42 17.32 -12.12 -1.14
N LYS A 43 17.99 -13.18 -1.57
CA LYS A 43 19.43 -13.39 -1.33
C LYS A 43 20.32 -12.25 -1.83
N ASN A 44 19.99 -11.69 -3.00
CA ASN A 44 20.68 -10.55 -3.63
C ASN A 44 20.01 -9.20 -3.31
N PHE A 45 19.42 -9.05 -2.12
CA PHE A 45 18.84 -7.79 -1.67
C PHE A 45 19.94 -6.71 -1.55
N GLN A 46 19.70 -5.56 -2.19
CA GLN A 46 20.58 -4.38 -2.13
C GLN A 46 19.84 -3.09 -1.78
N GLY A 47 18.51 -3.11 -1.69
CA GLY A 47 17.72 -1.92 -1.38
C GLY A 47 16.22 -2.14 -1.49
N GLY A 48 15.45 -1.22 -0.91
CA GLY A 48 14.01 -1.07 -1.15
C GLY A 48 13.73 0.02 -2.18
N ASN A 49 12.53 0.01 -2.77
CA ASN A 49 12.02 1.19 -3.45
C ASN A 49 11.65 2.30 -2.42
N PRO A 50 11.35 3.54 -2.84
CA PRO A 50 11.10 4.65 -1.91
C PRO A 50 9.99 4.42 -0.87
N CYS A 51 9.00 3.58 -1.18
CA CYS A 51 7.92 3.22 -0.27
C CYS A 51 8.22 1.97 0.58
N MET A 52 9.39 1.34 0.39
CA MET A 52 9.92 0.19 1.12
C MET A 52 9.07 -1.09 1.07
N GLU A 53 8.11 -1.22 0.15
CA GLU A 53 7.29 -2.43 0.00
C GLU A 53 7.93 -3.51 -0.89
N ILE A 54 8.85 -3.14 -1.79
CA ILE A 54 9.53 -4.06 -2.71
C ILE A 54 11.00 -4.21 -2.35
N LEU A 55 11.40 -5.45 -2.09
CA LEU A 55 12.79 -5.86 -1.95
C LEU A 55 13.46 -5.96 -3.33
N LEU A 56 14.50 -5.17 -3.57
CA LEU A 56 15.17 -5.06 -4.86
C LEU A 56 16.64 -5.49 -4.80
N ASP A 57 17.13 -5.96 -5.95
CA ASP A 57 18.56 -5.95 -6.28
C ASP A 57 18.89 -4.61 -6.95
N ASN A 58 20.17 -4.26 -7.09
CA ASN A 58 20.56 -3.07 -7.82
C ASN A 58 20.01 -3.11 -9.25
N LYS A 59 19.44 -2.00 -9.69
CA LYS A 59 18.75 -1.86 -10.98
C LYS A 59 17.51 -2.73 -11.12
N GLY A 60 16.95 -3.19 -9.99
CA GLY A 60 15.62 -3.80 -9.94
C GLY A 60 14.51 -2.75 -10.04
N MET A 61 13.32 -3.19 -10.44
CA MET A 61 12.14 -2.32 -10.55
C MET A 61 10.93 -2.91 -9.85
N CYS A 62 10.03 -2.00 -9.51
CA CYS A 62 8.73 -2.30 -8.94
C CYS A 62 7.70 -2.55 -10.06
N ASN A 63 6.82 -3.53 -9.88
CA ASN A 63 5.75 -3.89 -10.82
C ASN A 63 4.51 -4.28 -10.02
N LEU A 64 3.57 -3.34 -9.87
CA LEU A 64 2.50 -3.46 -8.88
C LEU A 64 1.13 -3.54 -9.52
N VAL A 65 0.27 -4.34 -8.89
CA VAL A 65 -1.18 -4.33 -9.10
C VAL A 65 -1.86 -4.33 -7.74
N THR A 66 -3.07 -3.78 -7.63
CA THR A 66 -3.80 -3.70 -6.36
C THR A 66 -5.18 -4.32 -6.48
N LEU A 67 -5.52 -5.19 -5.52
CA LEU A 67 -6.89 -5.61 -5.26
C LEU A 67 -7.59 -4.64 -4.29
N VAL A 68 -8.75 -4.10 -4.65
CA VAL A 68 -9.63 -3.38 -3.71
C VAL A 68 -10.50 -4.42 -2.99
N ILE A 69 -10.05 -4.93 -1.85
CA ILE A 69 -10.67 -6.12 -1.22
C ILE A 69 -12.09 -5.85 -0.70
N SER A 70 -12.36 -4.62 -0.25
CA SER A 70 -13.69 -4.21 0.21
C SER A 70 -14.75 -4.23 -0.89
N ALA A 71 -14.36 -4.15 -2.17
CA ALA A 71 -15.28 -4.20 -3.31
C ALA A 71 -15.92 -5.59 -3.52
N PHE A 72 -15.45 -6.62 -2.81
CA PHE A 72 -15.98 -7.99 -2.90
C PHE A 72 -16.94 -8.33 -1.76
N ILE A 73 -17.32 -7.35 -0.93
CA ILE A 73 -18.20 -7.56 0.21
C ILE A 73 -19.60 -7.11 -0.15
N LYS A 74 -20.58 -7.93 0.19
CA LYS A 74 -21.99 -7.60 0.13
C LYS A 74 -22.67 -8.12 1.39
N ASP A 75 -23.43 -7.28 2.07
CA ASP A 75 -24.17 -7.62 3.29
C ASP A 75 -23.28 -8.27 4.38
N GLY A 76 -22.05 -7.74 4.51
CA GLY A 76 -21.05 -8.25 5.46
C GLY A 76 -20.34 -9.55 5.06
N ILE A 77 -20.64 -10.10 3.88
CA ILE A 77 -20.09 -11.37 3.40
C ILE A 77 -19.10 -11.12 2.26
N LEU A 78 -17.88 -11.64 2.42
CA LEU A 78 -16.83 -11.60 1.40
C LEU A 78 -17.06 -12.65 0.31
N ASN A 79 -17.24 -12.22 -0.94
CA ASN A 79 -17.31 -13.11 -2.11
C ASN A 79 -15.90 -13.62 -2.50
N ARG A 80 -15.46 -14.70 -1.82
CA ARG A 80 -14.14 -15.31 -2.00
C ARG A 80 -13.89 -15.80 -3.43
N ASN A 81 -14.91 -16.32 -4.11
CA ASN A 81 -14.78 -16.84 -5.47
C ASN A 81 -14.47 -15.72 -6.48
N LYS A 82 -15.23 -14.62 -6.41
CA LYS A 82 -15.00 -13.44 -7.27
C LYS A 82 -13.65 -12.78 -6.96
N MET A 83 -13.31 -12.65 -5.68
CA MET A 83 -12.00 -12.14 -5.24
C MET A 83 -10.85 -13.00 -5.77
N ALA A 84 -10.95 -14.34 -5.66
CA ALA A 84 -9.95 -15.26 -6.17
C ALA A 84 -9.79 -15.17 -7.69
N HIS A 85 -10.90 -15.01 -8.43
CA HIS A 85 -10.86 -14.80 -9.87
C HIS A 85 -10.12 -13.49 -10.23
N VAL A 86 -10.43 -12.38 -9.56
CA VAL A 86 -9.76 -11.11 -9.81
C VAL A 86 -8.29 -11.14 -9.42
N LEU A 87 -7.91 -11.79 -8.31
CA LEU A 87 -6.50 -12.00 -7.96
C LEU A 87 -5.75 -12.70 -9.10
N LYS A 88 -6.32 -13.78 -9.67
CA LYS A 88 -5.70 -14.46 -10.81
C LYS A 88 -5.49 -13.53 -12.00
N LEU A 89 -6.49 -12.69 -12.32
CA LEU A 89 -6.39 -11.72 -13.41
C LEU A 89 -5.31 -10.66 -13.15
N LEU A 90 -5.28 -10.09 -11.94
CA LEU A 90 -4.26 -9.12 -11.52
C LEU A 90 -2.87 -9.72 -11.58
N THR A 91 -2.68 -10.93 -11.04
CA THR A 91 -1.39 -11.64 -11.11
C THR A 91 -0.94 -11.84 -12.55
N ARG A 92 -1.84 -12.29 -13.44
CA ARG A 92 -1.53 -12.44 -14.88
C ARG A 92 -1.20 -11.10 -15.54
N ALA A 93 -1.90 -10.03 -15.18
CA ALA A 93 -1.65 -8.68 -15.71
C ALA A 93 -0.26 -8.18 -15.28
N SER A 94 0.07 -8.28 -13.99
CA SER A 94 1.39 -7.92 -13.49
C SER A 94 2.48 -8.80 -14.09
N TYR A 95 2.25 -10.11 -14.26
CA TYR A 95 3.20 -10.98 -14.93
C TYR A 95 3.41 -10.58 -16.40
N ARG A 96 2.37 -10.17 -17.12
CA ARG A 96 2.55 -9.68 -18.50
C ARG A 96 3.50 -8.49 -18.57
N MET A 97 3.51 -7.60 -17.58
CA MET A 97 4.44 -6.46 -17.51
C MET A 97 5.92 -6.88 -17.41
N THR A 98 6.23 -8.09 -16.92
CA THR A 98 7.61 -8.61 -16.90
C THR A 98 8.15 -8.87 -18.33
N ASN A 99 7.26 -8.92 -19.31
CA ASN A 99 7.59 -9.19 -20.71
C ASN A 99 7.95 -7.95 -21.51
N VAL A 100 7.64 -6.75 -21.00
CA VAL A 100 8.04 -5.49 -21.63
C VAL A 100 9.56 -5.35 -21.63
N GLU A 101 10.14 -5.01 -22.76
CA GLU A 101 11.55 -4.68 -22.87
C GLU A 101 11.79 -3.27 -22.33
N MET A 102 12.76 -3.15 -21.42
CA MET A 102 13.12 -1.86 -20.83
C MET A 102 14.22 -1.20 -21.65
N GLU A 103 14.15 0.12 -21.79
CA GLU A 103 15.12 0.90 -22.57
C GLU A 103 16.54 0.80 -22.02
N LEU A 104 16.70 0.73 -20.69
CA LEU A 104 18.00 0.64 -20.03
C LEU A 104 18.47 -0.82 -19.94
N PRO A 105 19.56 -1.23 -20.62
CA PRO A 105 19.92 -2.65 -20.75
C PRO A 105 20.17 -3.34 -19.41
N LYS A 106 20.82 -2.64 -18.46
CA LYS A 106 21.10 -3.20 -17.13
C LYS A 106 19.83 -3.40 -16.29
N TRP A 107 18.81 -2.55 -16.45
CA TRP A 107 17.51 -2.74 -15.80
C TRP A 107 16.70 -3.83 -16.51
N ASN A 108 16.73 -3.86 -17.85
CA ASN A 108 16.08 -4.91 -18.63
C ASN A 108 16.59 -6.30 -18.23
N ALA A 109 17.91 -6.48 -18.09
CA ALA A 109 18.50 -7.75 -17.67
C ALA A 109 17.96 -8.22 -16.30
N ILE A 110 17.91 -7.33 -15.31
CA ILE A 110 17.38 -7.64 -13.98
C ILE A 110 15.87 -7.91 -14.03
N HIS A 111 15.12 -7.11 -14.79
CA HIS A 111 13.68 -7.26 -15.00
C HIS A 111 13.32 -8.63 -15.59
N LYS A 112 14.06 -9.09 -16.62
CA LYS A 112 13.87 -10.42 -17.23
C LYS A 112 14.34 -11.56 -16.33
N ARG A 113 15.44 -11.38 -15.61
CA ARG A 113 15.98 -12.38 -14.69
C ARG A 113 14.99 -12.66 -13.56
N ASP A 114 14.51 -11.61 -12.89
CA ASP A 114 13.74 -11.76 -11.66
C ASP A 114 12.23 -11.87 -11.88
N ALA A 115 11.74 -11.33 -12.99
CA ALA A 115 10.32 -11.27 -13.34
C ALA A 115 9.44 -10.83 -12.14
N LEU A 116 9.91 -9.85 -11.35
CA LEU A 116 9.25 -9.45 -10.11
C LEU A 116 7.82 -8.96 -10.38
N ILE A 117 6.91 -9.38 -9.50
CA ILE A 117 5.55 -8.87 -9.43
C ILE A 117 5.22 -8.54 -7.97
N GLY A 118 4.37 -7.54 -7.77
CA GLY A 118 3.90 -7.13 -6.45
C GLY A 118 2.38 -7.01 -6.45
N VAL A 119 1.70 -8.11 -6.12
CA VAL A 119 0.25 -8.12 -5.94
C VAL A 119 -0.07 -7.56 -4.56
N SER A 120 -0.48 -6.29 -4.54
CA SER A 120 -0.90 -5.56 -3.35
C SER A 120 -2.41 -5.64 -3.13
N MET A 121 -2.87 -5.14 -1.99
CA MET A 121 -4.28 -4.92 -1.69
C MET A 121 -4.50 -3.60 -0.97
N THR A 122 -5.72 -3.08 -1.03
CA THR A 122 -6.20 -1.88 -0.32
C THR A 122 -7.66 -2.07 0.09
N GLY A 123 -8.15 -1.23 1.01
CA GLY A 123 -9.49 -1.37 1.60
C GLY A 123 -9.58 -2.51 2.61
N TYR A 124 -8.43 -2.89 3.20
CA TYR A 124 -8.36 -4.03 4.11
C TYR A 124 -9.07 -3.74 5.43
N GLN A 125 -8.79 -2.61 6.08
CA GLN A 125 -9.43 -2.26 7.34
C GLN A 125 -10.93 -2.00 7.18
N ASP A 126 -11.33 -1.48 6.02
CA ASP A 126 -12.74 -1.39 5.64
C ASP A 126 -13.38 -2.77 5.49
N MET A 127 -12.67 -3.74 4.90
CA MET A 127 -13.13 -5.12 4.84
C MET A 127 -13.31 -5.72 6.24
N ILE A 128 -12.36 -5.47 7.15
CA ILE A 128 -12.50 -5.92 8.54
C ILE A 128 -13.73 -5.31 9.21
N ASN A 129 -13.91 -4.00 9.08
CA ASN A 129 -15.07 -3.29 9.65
C ASN A 129 -16.41 -3.80 9.08
N LEU A 130 -16.45 -4.18 7.80
CA LEU A 130 -17.66 -4.67 7.15
C LEU A 130 -17.99 -6.13 7.46
N THR A 131 -16.98 -6.97 7.73
CA THR A 131 -17.12 -8.43 7.86
C THR A 131 -16.97 -8.95 9.29
N ASN A 132 -16.33 -8.18 10.17
CA ASN A 132 -15.97 -8.56 11.54
C ASN A 132 -15.13 -9.86 11.61
N LEU A 133 -14.31 -10.15 10.59
CA LEU A 133 -13.43 -11.32 10.62
C LEU A 133 -12.47 -11.27 11.82
N SER A 134 -12.39 -12.39 12.53
CA SER A 134 -11.40 -12.60 13.59
C SER A 134 -9.97 -12.60 13.03
N MET A 135 -8.98 -12.38 13.90
CA MET A 135 -7.56 -12.43 13.51
C MET A 135 -7.15 -13.77 12.88
N GLU A 136 -7.74 -14.89 13.33
CA GLU A 136 -7.46 -16.21 12.76
C GLU A 136 -8.03 -16.33 11.34
N GLU A 137 -9.25 -15.85 11.12
CA GLU A 137 -9.88 -15.85 9.80
C GLU A 137 -9.16 -14.92 8.83
N GLN A 138 -8.68 -13.77 9.31
CA GLN A 138 -7.83 -12.86 8.56
C GLN A 138 -6.53 -13.55 8.12
N ALA A 139 -5.83 -14.22 9.04
CA ALA A 139 -4.61 -14.97 8.71
C ALA A 139 -4.87 -16.09 7.70
N LYS A 140 -5.97 -16.86 7.83
CA LYS A 140 -6.38 -17.89 6.87
C LYS A 140 -6.64 -17.29 5.49
N LEU A 141 -7.41 -16.20 5.42
CA LEU A 141 -7.70 -15.48 4.17
C LEU A 141 -6.42 -15.00 3.48
N LEU A 142 -5.50 -14.39 4.22
CA LEU A 142 -4.21 -13.92 3.69
C LEU A 142 -3.38 -15.08 3.11
N LYS A 143 -3.31 -16.23 3.79
CA LYS A 143 -2.63 -17.44 3.28
C LYS A 143 -3.27 -17.98 2.00
N GLU A 144 -4.60 -18.01 1.95
CA GLU A 144 -5.36 -18.41 0.77
C GLU A 144 -5.06 -17.50 -0.43
N MET A 145 -5.11 -16.18 -0.23
CA MET A 145 -4.79 -15.19 -1.26
C MET A 145 -3.35 -15.36 -1.77
N LYS A 146 -2.38 -15.51 -0.86
CA LYS A 146 -0.98 -15.77 -1.22
C LYS A 146 -0.85 -17.02 -2.08
N LYS A 147 -1.51 -18.12 -1.70
CA LYS A 147 -1.49 -19.38 -2.46
C LYS A 147 -2.06 -19.19 -3.87
N ILE A 148 -3.14 -18.43 -4.01
CA ILE A 148 -3.74 -18.11 -5.33
C ILE A 148 -2.75 -17.34 -6.20
N VAL A 149 -2.15 -16.28 -5.66
CA VAL A 149 -1.17 -15.45 -6.40
C VAL A 149 0.03 -16.29 -6.81
N ASN A 150 0.66 -17.00 -5.87
CA ASN A 150 1.84 -17.82 -6.14
C ASN A 150 1.58 -18.93 -7.16
N LYS A 151 0.45 -19.64 -7.04
CA LYS A 151 0.09 -20.67 -8.02
C LYS A 151 -0.10 -20.03 -9.41
N THR A 152 -0.86 -18.94 -9.48
CA THR A 152 -1.16 -18.28 -10.76
C THR A 152 0.10 -17.74 -11.44
N ALA A 153 1.01 -17.16 -10.66
CA ALA A 153 2.29 -16.63 -11.15
C ALA A 153 3.17 -17.74 -11.76
N LYS A 154 3.22 -18.92 -11.12
CA LYS A 154 3.92 -20.10 -11.66
C LYS A 154 3.24 -20.65 -12.91
N ASP A 155 1.91 -20.78 -12.88
CA ASP A 155 1.14 -21.31 -14.01
C ASP A 155 1.32 -20.44 -15.27
N ILE A 156 1.23 -19.10 -15.14
CA ILE A 156 1.40 -18.20 -16.28
C ILE A 156 2.86 -18.17 -16.78
N ALA A 157 3.84 -18.25 -15.88
CA ALA A 157 5.25 -18.32 -16.27
C ALA A 157 5.55 -19.58 -17.09
N LEU A 158 5.01 -20.72 -16.67
CA LEU A 158 5.12 -21.99 -17.39
C LEU A 158 4.47 -21.89 -18.79
N ILE A 159 3.24 -21.35 -18.87
CA ILE A 159 2.54 -21.15 -20.16
C ILE A 159 3.36 -20.27 -21.11
N MET A 160 4.04 -19.24 -20.58
CA MET A 160 4.83 -18.31 -21.37
C MET A 160 6.26 -18.81 -21.67
N GLY A 161 6.67 -19.95 -21.10
CA GLY A 161 8.04 -20.46 -21.23
C GLY A 161 9.10 -19.52 -20.64
N LYS A 162 8.77 -18.81 -19.56
CA LYS A 162 9.64 -17.78 -18.95
C LYS A 162 9.83 -18.02 -17.45
N ASN A 163 10.76 -17.27 -16.86
CA ASN A 163 11.06 -17.35 -15.44
C ASN A 163 9.83 -17.06 -14.58
N ALA A 164 9.63 -17.88 -13.54
CA ALA A 164 8.69 -17.54 -12.49
C ALA A 164 9.19 -16.32 -11.70
N PRO A 165 8.29 -15.45 -11.20
CA PRO A 165 8.70 -14.32 -10.37
C PRO A 165 9.46 -14.78 -9.12
N VAL A 166 10.56 -14.10 -8.78
CA VAL A 166 11.34 -14.39 -7.56
C VAL A 166 10.53 -14.11 -6.29
N LEU A 167 9.69 -13.08 -6.30
CA LEU A 167 8.75 -12.71 -5.24
C LEU A 167 7.46 -12.20 -5.90
N THR A 168 6.30 -12.40 -5.26
CA THR A 168 5.00 -12.09 -5.88
C THR A 168 4.07 -11.15 -5.12
N THR A 169 4.17 -11.10 -3.80
CA THR A 169 3.18 -10.47 -2.92
C THR A 169 3.81 -9.40 -2.04
N THR A 170 3.11 -8.28 -1.90
CA THR A 170 3.55 -7.09 -1.16
C THR A 170 2.33 -6.36 -0.59
N VAL A 171 2.53 -5.37 0.27
CA VAL A 171 1.51 -4.34 0.52
C VAL A 171 2.16 -2.97 0.42
N LYS A 172 1.73 -2.20 -0.58
CA LYS A 172 2.19 -0.83 -0.79
C LYS A 172 1.33 0.19 -0.01
N PRO A 173 1.85 1.39 0.27
CA PRO A 173 1.02 2.46 0.79
C PRO A 173 0.15 2.96 -0.37
N GLU A 174 -1.16 2.77 -0.28
CA GLU A 174 -2.05 3.08 -1.40
C GLU A 174 -2.51 4.54 -1.32
N GLY A 175 -1.76 5.45 -1.93
CA GLY A 175 -2.11 6.88 -1.99
C GLY A 175 -3.35 7.12 -2.87
N THR A 176 -3.12 7.44 -4.15
CA THR A 176 -4.19 7.85 -5.09
C THR A 176 -5.20 6.74 -5.39
N LEU A 177 -4.78 5.48 -5.59
CA LEU A 177 -5.73 4.44 -6.02
C LEU A 177 -6.73 4.05 -4.93
N SER A 178 -6.44 4.30 -3.64
CA SER A 178 -7.41 4.10 -2.56
C SER A 178 -8.44 5.24 -2.51
N GLN A 179 -8.10 6.41 -3.05
CA GLN A 179 -9.02 7.55 -3.13
C GLN A 179 -10.09 7.32 -4.19
N LEU A 180 -9.77 6.62 -5.28
CA LEU A 180 -10.72 6.35 -6.37
C LEU A 180 -11.98 5.61 -5.88
N PRO A 181 -11.90 4.46 -5.18
CA PRO A 181 -13.05 3.82 -4.55
C PRO A 181 -13.35 4.37 -3.14
N THR A 182 -12.55 5.32 -2.64
CA THR A 182 -12.63 5.90 -1.29
C THR A 182 -12.62 4.82 -0.19
N VAL A 183 -11.47 4.15 -0.04
CA VAL A 183 -11.27 3.06 0.93
C VAL A 183 -9.99 3.25 1.75
N SER A 184 -9.82 2.45 2.81
CA SER A 184 -8.60 2.40 3.61
C SER A 184 -7.36 2.07 2.77
N SER A 185 -6.20 2.64 3.14
CA SER A 185 -4.98 2.61 2.31
C SER A 185 -4.02 1.49 2.72
N GLY A 186 -3.83 0.48 1.85
CA GLY A 186 -2.94 -0.66 2.15
C GLY A 186 -3.37 -1.37 3.45
N VAL A 187 -2.46 -1.43 4.43
CA VAL A 187 -2.74 -1.94 5.79
C VAL A 187 -3.32 -0.90 6.76
N HIS A 188 -3.31 0.39 6.40
CA HIS A 188 -3.70 1.48 7.28
C HIS A 188 -5.21 1.56 7.48
N TYR A 189 -5.59 2.08 8.64
CA TYR A 189 -6.97 2.38 9.01
C TYR A 189 -7.49 3.61 8.26
N SER A 190 -8.80 3.62 8.01
CA SER A 190 -9.50 4.80 7.51
C SER A 190 -9.34 5.98 8.48
N HIS A 191 -9.30 7.21 7.95
CA HIS A 191 -8.89 8.39 8.71
C HIS A 191 -9.75 8.66 9.95
N SER A 192 -11.07 8.69 9.76
CA SER A 192 -12.08 8.88 10.82
C SER A 192 -13.43 8.36 10.31
N PRO A 193 -14.45 8.23 11.18
CA PRO A 193 -15.79 7.80 10.74
C PRO A 193 -16.40 8.75 9.70
N TYR A 194 -16.19 10.06 9.89
CA TYR A 194 -16.61 11.12 8.98
C TYR A 194 -15.49 12.16 8.87
N TYR A 195 -15.21 12.61 7.65
CA TYR A 195 -14.23 13.68 7.39
C TYR A 195 -14.52 14.40 6.08
N ILE A 196 -13.96 15.61 5.95
CA ILE A 196 -13.95 16.35 4.70
C ILE A 196 -12.62 16.08 3.98
N ARG A 197 -12.70 15.53 2.77
CA ARG A 197 -11.55 15.44 1.87
C ARG A 197 -11.50 16.68 1.00
N ARG A 198 -10.34 17.33 0.97
CA ARG A 198 -10.12 18.56 0.20
C ARG A 198 -9.29 18.28 -1.03
N VAL A 199 -9.74 18.75 -2.19
CA VAL A 199 -8.99 18.70 -3.44
C VAL A 199 -8.74 20.12 -3.92
N ARG A 200 -7.46 20.45 -4.17
CA ARG A 200 -7.07 21.75 -4.71
C ARG A 200 -7.15 21.68 -6.23
N ILE A 201 -7.91 22.58 -6.82
CA ILE A 201 -8.14 22.65 -8.25
C ILE A 201 -7.79 24.08 -8.71
N ASN A 202 -7.07 24.19 -9.83
CA ASN A 202 -6.77 25.49 -10.41
C ASN A 202 -8.08 26.21 -10.76
N ALA A 203 -8.18 27.52 -10.50
CA ALA A 203 -9.41 28.29 -10.74
C ALA A 203 -9.86 28.30 -12.21
N ASN A 204 -8.94 28.07 -13.15
CA ASN A 204 -9.21 27.98 -14.59
C ASN A 204 -9.44 26.54 -15.08
N ASP A 205 -9.41 25.54 -14.20
CA ASP A 205 -9.70 24.16 -14.57
C ASP A 205 -11.19 24.02 -14.93
N PRO A 206 -11.54 23.38 -16.07
CA PRO A 206 -12.93 23.16 -16.46
C PRO A 206 -13.79 22.50 -15.36
N MET A 207 -13.19 21.68 -14.50
CA MET A 207 -13.88 21.04 -13.37
C MET A 207 -14.50 22.05 -12.40
N ILE A 208 -13.97 23.27 -12.27
CA ILE A 208 -14.55 24.30 -11.40
C ILE A 208 -15.94 24.72 -11.89
N HIS A 209 -16.18 24.73 -13.21
CA HIS A 209 -17.51 25.04 -13.73
C HIS A 209 -18.52 23.95 -13.33
N VAL A 210 -18.12 22.68 -13.39
CA VAL A 210 -18.95 21.56 -12.94
C VAL A 210 -19.22 21.64 -11.43
N VAL A 211 -18.21 21.93 -10.62
CA VAL A 211 -18.36 22.09 -9.15
C VAL A 211 -19.35 23.22 -8.82
N ARG A 212 -19.27 24.35 -9.53
CA ARG A 212 -20.22 25.47 -9.39
C ARG A 212 -21.64 25.08 -9.80
N GLU A 213 -21.80 24.46 -10.97
CA GLU A 213 -23.10 24.06 -11.51
C GLU A 213 -23.81 23.04 -10.59
N LEU A 214 -23.05 22.07 -10.06
CA LEU A 214 -23.55 21.08 -9.11
C LEU A 214 -23.70 21.64 -7.68
N ASN A 215 -23.38 22.92 -7.45
CA ASN A 215 -23.43 23.60 -6.17
C ASN A 215 -22.67 22.86 -5.05
N TRP A 216 -21.51 22.31 -5.39
CA TRP A 216 -20.62 21.67 -4.42
C TRP A 216 -19.86 22.72 -3.63
N ARG A 217 -19.55 22.42 -2.37
CA ARG A 217 -18.81 23.33 -1.50
C ARG A 217 -17.37 23.47 -1.99
N MET A 218 -16.97 24.69 -2.29
CA MET A 218 -15.58 25.05 -2.56
C MET A 218 -15.28 26.43 -1.98
N VAL A 219 -14.02 26.65 -1.59
CA VAL A 219 -13.55 27.92 -1.03
C VAL A 219 -12.22 28.33 -1.68
N PRO A 220 -11.90 29.62 -1.78
CA PRO A 220 -10.54 30.03 -2.14
C PRO A 220 -9.49 29.41 -1.21
N GLU A 221 -8.33 29.04 -1.76
CA GLU A 221 -7.18 28.58 -0.97
C GLU A 221 -6.76 29.60 0.10
N VAL A 222 -6.13 29.14 1.17
CA VAL A 222 -5.70 30.00 2.28
C VAL A 222 -4.85 31.17 1.75
N GLY A 223 -5.25 32.39 2.10
CA GLY A 223 -4.61 33.63 1.65
C GLY A 223 -5.11 34.17 0.30
N GLN A 224 -6.14 33.56 -0.30
CA GLN A 224 -6.78 34.02 -1.54
C GLN A 224 -8.22 34.49 -1.29
N THR A 225 -8.72 35.36 -2.16
CA THR A 225 -10.09 35.88 -2.16
C THR A 225 -10.69 35.75 -3.56
N GLU A 226 -12.02 35.79 -3.69
CA GLU A 226 -12.70 35.63 -5.00
C GLU A 226 -12.13 36.50 -6.13
N PRO A 227 -11.78 37.80 -5.91
CA PRO A 227 -11.20 38.61 -6.99
C PRO A 227 -9.83 38.14 -7.50
N ASN A 228 -9.07 37.37 -6.70
CA ASN A 228 -7.68 36.98 -6.97
C ASN A 228 -7.43 35.46 -6.85
N VAL A 229 -8.50 34.66 -6.92
CA VAL A 229 -8.41 33.23 -6.70
C VAL A 229 -7.69 32.54 -7.85
N LYS A 230 -6.62 31.82 -7.52
CA LYS A 230 -5.85 30.96 -8.43
C LYS A 230 -6.14 29.49 -8.19
N THR A 231 -6.55 29.16 -6.97
CA THR A 231 -6.85 27.78 -6.56
C THR A 231 -8.11 27.78 -5.70
N TYR A 232 -9.06 26.93 -6.07
CA TYR A 232 -10.18 26.57 -5.21
C TYR A 232 -9.88 25.26 -4.48
N VAL A 233 -10.38 25.17 -3.25
CA VAL A 233 -10.36 23.99 -2.40
C VAL A 233 -11.76 23.41 -2.38
N VAL A 234 -11.97 22.31 -3.08
CA VAL A 234 -13.27 21.62 -3.16
C VAL A 234 -13.39 20.62 -2.02
N GLU A 235 -14.52 20.64 -1.32
CA GLU A 235 -14.78 19.85 -0.12
C GLU A 235 -15.71 18.67 -0.41
N PHE A 236 -15.22 17.46 -0.15
CA PHE A 236 -15.94 16.20 -0.35
C PHE A 236 -16.22 15.56 1.02
N PRO A 237 -17.49 15.47 1.46
CA PRO A 237 -17.82 14.73 2.67
C PRO A 237 -17.64 13.23 2.42
N VAL A 238 -16.88 12.58 3.30
CA VAL A 238 -16.59 11.15 3.23
C VAL A 238 -17.04 10.47 4.51
N LYS A 239 -17.67 9.30 4.34
CA LYS A 239 -18.06 8.40 5.42
C LYS A 239 -17.31 7.08 5.27
N SER A 240 -16.53 6.71 6.28
CA SER A 240 -15.89 5.39 6.36
C SER A 240 -16.90 4.33 6.80
N PRO A 241 -16.67 3.04 6.53
CA PRO A 241 -17.44 1.96 7.15
C PRO A 241 -17.43 2.09 8.69
N LYS A 242 -18.55 1.74 9.33
CA LYS A 242 -18.66 1.75 10.79
C LYS A 242 -17.65 0.75 11.37
N GLY A 243 -16.86 1.18 12.35
CA GLY A 243 -15.86 0.34 13.01
C GLY A 243 -14.65 1.17 13.43
N LYS A 244 -13.48 0.52 13.55
CA LYS A 244 -12.24 1.17 13.96
C LYS A 244 -11.68 2.05 12.86
N THR A 245 -11.17 3.21 13.25
CA THR A 245 -10.46 4.18 12.41
C THR A 245 -9.10 4.52 13.01
N LYS A 246 -8.32 5.34 12.32
CA LYS A 246 -6.94 5.66 12.70
C LYS A 246 -6.79 6.13 14.15
N TYR A 247 -7.77 6.85 14.68
CA TYR A 247 -7.75 7.38 16.05
C TYR A 247 -8.29 6.40 17.10
N ASP A 248 -8.68 5.19 16.72
CA ASP A 248 -9.20 4.16 17.62
C ASP A 248 -8.18 3.06 17.93
N VAL A 249 -6.98 3.15 17.36
CA VAL A 249 -5.96 2.10 17.44
C VAL A 249 -4.64 2.60 17.99
N THR A 250 -3.93 1.70 18.65
CA THR A 250 -2.60 1.92 19.24
C THR A 250 -1.48 1.71 18.22
N ALA A 251 -0.28 2.18 18.55
CA ALA A 251 0.93 1.88 17.78
C ALA A 251 1.21 0.36 17.72
N ILE A 252 0.95 -0.36 18.82
CA ILE A 252 1.15 -1.81 18.90
C ILE A 252 0.16 -2.56 18.02
N GLU A 253 -1.12 -2.20 18.01
CA GLU A 253 -2.11 -2.81 17.10
C GLU A 253 -1.73 -2.64 15.63
N GLN A 254 -1.16 -1.49 15.26
CA GLN A 254 -0.64 -1.27 13.89
C GLN A 254 0.54 -2.19 13.57
N LEU A 255 1.46 -2.40 14.53
CA LEU A 255 2.61 -3.30 14.37
C LEU A 255 2.20 -4.78 14.32
N GLU A 256 1.18 -5.18 15.09
CA GLU A 256 0.62 -6.54 15.01
C GLU A 256 -0.07 -6.78 13.65
N ASN A 257 -0.73 -5.77 13.07
CA ASN A 257 -1.22 -5.86 11.69
C ASN A 257 -0.07 -6.05 10.69
N TYR A 258 0.99 -5.24 10.80
CA TYR A 258 2.19 -5.40 9.97
C TYR A 258 2.75 -6.83 10.06
N LYS A 259 2.91 -7.35 11.28
CA LYS A 259 3.39 -8.71 11.53
C LYS A 259 2.48 -9.77 10.90
N MET A 260 1.17 -9.67 11.09
CA MET A 260 0.20 -10.60 10.50
C MET A 260 0.34 -10.66 8.98
N PHE A 261 0.50 -9.52 8.30
CA PHE A 261 0.71 -9.51 6.84
C PHE A 261 2.05 -10.11 6.44
N MET A 262 3.12 -9.80 7.17
CA MET A 262 4.46 -10.33 6.91
C MET A 262 4.54 -11.86 7.07
N GLU A 263 3.77 -12.42 8.01
CA GLU A 263 3.70 -13.87 8.25
C GLU A 263 2.79 -14.59 7.24
N ASN A 264 1.66 -13.98 6.86
CA ASN A 264 0.58 -14.72 6.20
C ASN A 264 0.40 -14.41 4.71
N TYR A 265 0.80 -13.23 4.23
CA TYR A 265 0.60 -12.82 2.83
C TYR A 265 1.91 -12.50 2.12
N VAL A 266 2.69 -11.58 2.67
CA VAL A 266 3.75 -10.89 1.93
C VAL A 266 5.00 -11.76 1.75
N GLU A 267 5.60 -11.67 0.55
CA GLU A 267 6.91 -12.21 0.22
C GLU A 267 7.99 -11.12 0.15
N HIS A 268 7.64 -9.94 -0.37
CA HIS A 268 8.47 -8.74 -0.28
C HIS A 268 8.43 -8.13 1.14
N ASN A 269 7.86 -6.94 1.26
CA ASN A 269 7.65 -6.24 2.51
C ASN A 269 6.27 -5.57 2.57
N VAL A 270 5.84 -5.17 3.76
CA VAL A 270 4.68 -4.31 3.98
C VAL A 270 5.19 -2.89 4.20
N SER A 271 4.74 -1.95 3.39
CA SER A 271 4.93 -0.54 3.68
C SER A 271 3.91 -0.08 4.72
N ILE A 272 4.40 0.48 5.82
CA ILE A 272 3.58 0.98 6.91
C ILE A 272 4.18 2.25 7.49
N THR A 273 3.32 3.22 7.76
CA THR A 273 3.58 4.34 8.67
C THR A 273 2.83 4.06 9.95
N VAL A 274 3.55 3.92 11.06
CA VAL A 274 2.94 3.71 12.39
C VAL A 274 2.70 5.07 13.02
N HIS A 275 1.45 5.35 13.36
CA HIS A 275 1.09 6.55 14.11
C HIS A 275 1.19 6.25 15.61
N VAL A 276 1.90 7.11 16.32
CA VAL A 276 2.13 7.02 17.78
C VAL A 276 1.57 8.28 18.43
N ARG A 277 0.79 8.13 19.50
CA ARG A 277 0.26 9.26 20.29
C ARG A 277 1.27 9.69 21.33
N THR A 278 1.13 10.91 21.85
CA THR A 278 2.04 11.47 22.86
C THR A 278 2.13 10.64 24.16
N HIS A 279 1.09 9.86 24.49
CA HIS A 279 1.04 9.02 25.69
C HIS A 279 1.41 7.56 25.46
N GLU A 280 1.74 7.19 24.22
CA GLU A 280 2.23 5.85 23.84
C GLU A 280 3.75 5.87 23.68
#